data_AF-A0AAN9DHZ1-F1
#
_entry.id   AF-A0AAN9DHZ1-F1
#
_cell.length_a   1.000
_cell.length_b   1.000
_cell.length_c   1.000
_cell.angle_alpha   90.00
_cell.angle_beta   90.00
_cell.angle_gamma   90.00
#
_symmetry.space_group_name_H-M   'P 1'
#
loop_
_entity.id
_entity.type
_entity.pdbx_description
1 polymer ?
#
loop_
_entity_poly.entity_id
_entity_poly.type
_entity_poly.pdbx_seq_one_letter_code
_entity_poly.pdbx_strand_id
1 'polypeptide(L)'
;MATSSMASTSGAARKDFAEFVARFPVSPEGQPPSKRQRVESGFPDDRIFYDKWRTTQYAKREEYLLSHFTVRRPSAAKVARIIKQEGWKVNCPKPVQEDIVGLWTPPSKAAVEEDRFILRCVSKQTWSGLVIKDFGAKQGLGVVVTRTFSKHDVVCDYHGRVISAAEGRAMVQGLHDEAGYLFFFKAGQRDRMHRSTPEPG
;
A
#
# COMPACT_ATOMS: atom_id res chain seq x y z
N MET A 1 -71.16 27.66 16.04
CA MET A 1 -70.87 26.97 14.75
C MET A 1 -70.39 28.06 13.78
N ALA A 2 -69.27 27.98 13.06
CA ALA A 2 -68.37 26.88 12.74
C ALA A 2 -66.93 27.40 12.62
N THR A 3 -65.98 26.52 12.96
CA THR A 3 -64.54 26.61 12.74
C THR A 3 -64.16 26.29 11.30
N SER A 4 -63.12 26.93 10.74
CA SER A 4 -62.30 26.36 9.65
C SER A 4 -60.95 27.11 9.64
N SER A 5 -59.96 26.68 10.43
CA SER A 5 -58.99 25.61 10.19
C SER A 5 -58.13 25.84 8.93
N MET A 6 -56.92 26.34 9.20
CA MET A 6 -55.77 26.35 8.29
C MET A 6 -55.46 24.92 7.81
N ALA A 7 -55.13 24.79 6.53
CA ALA A 7 -54.36 23.66 6.02
C ALA A 7 -53.05 24.22 5.44
N SER A 8 -52.04 24.33 6.31
CA SER A 8 -50.66 24.49 5.89
C SER A 8 -50.21 23.15 5.31
N THR A 9 -50.05 23.10 3.99
CA THR A 9 -49.45 21.98 3.28
C THR A 9 -48.00 21.81 3.75
N SER A 10 -47.76 20.75 4.52
CA SER A 10 -46.43 20.32 4.92
C SER A 10 -45.64 19.89 3.68
N GLY A 11 -44.70 20.73 3.23
CA GLY A 11 -43.69 20.30 2.27
C GLY A 11 -42.87 19.18 2.91
N ALA A 12 -43.00 17.95 2.40
CA ALA A 12 -42.17 16.84 2.82
C ALA A 12 -40.70 17.26 2.63
N ALA A 13 -39.94 17.29 3.74
CA ALA A 13 -38.52 17.60 3.70
C ALA A 13 -37.83 16.68 2.69
N ARG A 14 -37.15 17.26 1.70
CA ARG A 14 -36.47 16.50 0.66
C ARG A 14 -35.32 15.74 1.32
N LYS A 15 -35.45 14.41 1.40
CA LYS A 15 -34.40 13.53 1.92
C LYS A 15 -33.09 13.77 1.19
N ASP A 16 -31.99 13.77 1.93
CA ASP A 16 -30.66 14.00 1.38
C ASP A 16 -29.83 12.70 1.29
N PHE A 17 -28.60 12.83 0.81
CA PHE A 17 -27.71 11.67 0.68
C PHE A 17 -27.17 11.16 2.03
N ALA A 18 -27.05 12.01 3.05
CA ALA A 18 -26.59 11.58 4.36
C ALA A 18 -27.63 10.66 5.01
N GLU A 19 -28.91 10.99 4.89
CA GLU A 19 -30.02 10.12 5.30
C GLU A 19 -30.03 8.81 4.49
N PHE A 20 -29.72 8.86 3.19
CA PHE A 20 -29.62 7.66 2.36
C PHE A 20 -28.52 6.71 2.85
N VAL A 21 -27.34 7.23 3.20
CA VAL A 21 -26.23 6.43 3.73
C VAL A 21 -26.52 5.94 5.15
N ALA A 22 -27.20 6.73 5.98
CA ALA A 22 -27.63 6.28 7.30
C ALA A 22 -28.60 5.09 7.21
N ARG A 23 -29.51 5.10 6.23
CA ARG A 23 -30.46 4.00 5.98
C ARG A 23 -29.82 2.79 5.31
N PHE A 24 -28.90 3.04 4.37
CA PHE A 24 -28.18 2.03 3.60
C PHE A 24 -26.67 2.24 3.73
N PRO A 25 -26.06 1.77 4.83
CA PRO A 25 -24.64 1.97 5.09
C PRO A 25 -23.78 1.45 3.93
N VAL A 26 -22.80 2.27 3.52
CA VAL A 26 -21.84 1.87 2.50
C VAL A 26 -20.70 1.08 3.15
N SER A 27 -20.56 -0.20 2.79
CA SER A 27 -19.38 -1.00 3.13
C SER A 27 -18.81 -1.72 1.90
N PRO A 28 -17.53 -2.13 1.92
CA PRO A 28 -16.95 -2.92 0.84
C PRO A 28 -17.71 -4.26 0.61
N GLU A 29 -18.23 -4.87 1.66
CA GLU A 29 -18.93 -6.17 1.60
C GLU A 29 -20.43 -6.02 1.31
N GLY A 30 -20.97 -4.81 1.50
CA GLY A 30 -22.40 -4.52 1.37
C GLY A 30 -22.94 -4.74 -0.03
N GLN A 31 -24.23 -5.09 -0.10
CA GLN A 31 -24.96 -5.12 -1.37
C GLN A 31 -25.68 -3.79 -1.59
N PRO A 32 -25.76 -3.30 -2.83
CA PRO A 32 -26.50 -2.08 -3.12
C PRO A 32 -27.99 -2.26 -2.82
N PRO A 33 -28.68 -1.24 -2.28
CA PRO A 33 -30.12 -1.32 -2.05
C PRO A 33 -30.88 -1.42 -3.37
N SER A 34 -31.84 -2.33 -3.43
CA SER A 34 -32.72 -2.50 -4.60
C SER A 34 -33.63 -1.29 -4.81
N LYS A 35 -34.16 -1.11 -6.03
CA LYS A 35 -35.14 -0.07 -6.35
C LYS A 35 -36.30 -0.05 -5.35
N ARG A 36 -36.88 -1.22 -5.08
CA ARG A 36 -37.99 -1.41 -4.14
C ARG A 36 -37.64 -0.92 -2.73
N GLN A 37 -36.50 -1.35 -2.18
CA GLN A 37 -36.07 -0.95 -0.83
C GLN A 37 -35.88 0.55 -0.68
N ARG A 38 -35.36 1.22 -1.73
CA ARG A 38 -35.17 2.68 -1.74
C ARG A 38 -36.51 3.42 -1.69
N VAL A 39 -37.46 3.03 -2.55
CA VAL A 39 -38.80 3.64 -2.62
C VAL A 39 -39.59 3.38 -1.33
N GLU A 40 -39.57 2.15 -0.79
CA GLU A 40 -40.21 1.81 0.48
C GLU A 40 -39.61 2.59 1.66
N SER A 41 -38.34 2.99 1.57
CA SER A 41 -37.68 3.84 2.56
C SER A 41 -37.93 5.35 2.34
N GLY A 42 -38.82 5.71 1.42
CA GLY A 42 -39.22 7.10 1.15
C GLY A 42 -38.19 7.93 0.38
N PHE A 43 -37.27 7.30 -0.35
CA PHE A 43 -36.36 8.00 -1.26
C PHE A 43 -36.96 8.08 -2.67
N PRO A 44 -36.56 9.08 -3.48
CA PRO A 44 -36.98 9.21 -4.87
C PRO A 44 -36.72 7.94 -5.69
N ASP A 45 -37.58 7.71 -6.69
CA ASP A 45 -37.43 6.58 -7.61
C ASP A 45 -36.27 6.75 -8.60
N ASP A 46 -35.74 7.97 -8.70
CA ASP A 46 -34.57 8.25 -9.52
C ASP A 46 -33.32 7.49 -9.02
N ARG A 47 -32.26 7.58 -9.82
CA ARG A 47 -31.01 6.85 -9.56
C ARG A 47 -29.93 7.70 -8.90
N ILE A 48 -30.19 8.97 -8.58
CA ILE A 48 -29.15 9.91 -8.14
C ILE A 48 -28.48 9.40 -6.87
N PHE A 49 -29.26 9.03 -5.85
CA PHE A 49 -28.70 8.49 -4.61
C PHE A 49 -28.06 7.11 -4.79
N TYR A 50 -28.66 6.27 -5.64
CA TYR A 50 -28.12 4.93 -5.92
C TYR A 50 -26.76 4.99 -6.63
N ASP A 51 -26.64 5.83 -7.66
CA ASP A 51 -25.39 5.97 -8.42
C ASP A 51 -24.31 6.60 -7.53
N LYS A 52 -24.65 7.59 -6.70
CA LYS A 52 -23.72 8.15 -5.70
C LYS A 52 -23.26 7.12 -4.67
N TRP A 53 -24.18 6.32 -4.13
CA TRP A 53 -23.87 5.22 -3.21
C TRP A 53 -22.91 4.21 -3.85
N ARG A 54 -23.15 3.88 -5.12
CA ARG A 54 -22.29 2.97 -5.88
C ARG A 54 -20.89 3.54 -6.10
N THR A 55 -20.76 4.83 -6.42
CA THR A 55 -19.45 5.49 -6.50
C THR A 55 -18.72 5.46 -5.17
N THR A 56 -19.41 5.75 -4.05
CA THR A 56 -18.81 5.68 -2.71
C THR A 56 -18.37 4.26 -2.35
N GLN A 57 -19.17 3.24 -2.68
CA GLN A 57 -18.78 1.85 -2.45
C GLN A 57 -17.57 1.45 -3.29
N TYR A 58 -17.54 1.87 -4.56
CA TYR A 58 -16.44 1.55 -5.45
C TYR A 58 -15.12 2.09 -4.89
N ALA A 59 -15.07 3.37 -4.50
CA ALA A 59 -13.90 3.97 -3.85
C ALA A 59 -13.48 3.22 -2.58
N LYS A 60 -14.43 2.84 -1.71
CA LYS A 60 -14.13 2.04 -0.50
C LYS A 60 -13.53 0.68 -0.83
N ARG A 61 -13.95 0.05 -1.92
CA ARG A 61 -13.38 -1.23 -2.38
C ARG A 61 -11.98 -1.06 -2.95
N GLU A 62 -11.71 0.04 -3.65
CA GLU A 62 -10.35 0.37 -4.11
C GLU A 62 -9.42 0.58 -2.91
N GLU A 63 -9.82 1.41 -1.94
CA GLU A 63 -9.07 1.62 -0.70
C GLU A 63 -8.84 0.31 0.06
N TYR A 64 -9.88 -0.52 0.20
CA TYR A 64 -9.77 -1.84 0.82
C TYR A 64 -8.73 -2.69 0.10
N LEU A 65 -8.82 -2.83 -1.22
CA LEU A 65 -7.87 -3.63 -1.99
C LEU A 65 -6.43 -3.11 -1.84
N LEU A 66 -6.23 -1.78 -1.93
CA LEU A 66 -4.92 -1.15 -1.79
C LEU A 66 -4.33 -1.34 -0.38
N SER A 67 -5.17 -1.39 0.65
CA SER A 67 -4.72 -1.62 2.04
C SER A 67 -4.01 -2.98 2.24
N HIS A 68 -4.29 -3.98 1.40
CA HIS A 68 -3.58 -5.27 1.42
C HIS A 68 -2.15 -5.20 0.84
N PHE A 69 -1.78 -4.07 0.24
CA PHE A 69 -0.54 -3.88 -0.52
C PHE A 69 0.26 -2.68 -0.03
N THR A 70 0.63 -2.66 1.25
CA THR A 70 1.37 -1.53 1.84
C THR A 70 2.79 -1.38 1.30
N VAL A 71 3.50 -2.50 1.08
CA VAL A 71 4.95 -2.45 0.76
C VAL A 71 5.29 -2.86 -0.66
N ARG A 72 4.53 -3.80 -1.23
CA ARG A 72 4.82 -4.35 -2.56
C ARG A 72 3.70 -4.03 -3.50
N ARG A 73 4.08 -3.62 -4.72
CA ARG A 73 3.13 -3.42 -5.80
C ARG A 73 2.32 -4.71 -6.02
N PRO A 74 0.98 -4.64 -6.06
CA PRO A 74 0.16 -5.80 -6.36
C PRO A 74 0.37 -6.30 -7.79
N SER A 75 0.22 -7.60 -8.00
CA SER A 75 -0.03 -8.15 -9.34
C SER A 75 -1.54 -8.25 -9.58
N ALA A 76 -1.95 -8.18 -10.84
CA ALA A 76 -3.35 -8.35 -11.24
C ALA A 76 -3.94 -9.68 -10.70
N ALA A 77 -3.15 -10.76 -10.75
CA ALA A 77 -3.57 -12.06 -10.21
C ALA A 77 -3.83 -12.02 -8.69
N LYS A 78 -3.03 -11.28 -7.92
CA LYS A 78 -3.20 -11.19 -6.47
C LYS A 78 -4.42 -10.34 -6.10
N VAL A 79 -4.67 -9.25 -6.83
CA VAL A 79 -5.90 -8.44 -6.68
C VAL A 79 -7.13 -9.27 -7.03
N ALA A 80 -7.12 -9.97 -8.17
CA ALA A 80 -8.22 -10.84 -8.61
C ALA A 80 -8.53 -11.93 -7.58
N ARG A 81 -7.49 -12.49 -6.93
CA ARG A 81 -7.66 -13.46 -5.86
C ARG A 81 -8.36 -12.87 -4.64
N ILE A 82 -8.01 -11.66 -4.19
CA ILE A 82 -8.68 -11.00 -3.07
C ILE A 82 -10.14 -10.72 -3.44
N ILE A 83 -10.41 -10.14 -4.60
CA ILE A 83 -11.77 -9.92 -5.12
C ILE A 83 -12.61 -11.20 -5.07
N LYS A 84 -12.02 -12.33 -5.51
CA LYS A 84 -12.68 -13.63 -5.49
C LYS A 84 -12.95 -14.10 -4.05
N GLN A 85 -12.02 -13.88 -3.13
CA GLN A 85 -12.18 -14.21 -1.70
C GLN A 85 -13.29 -13.39 -1.05
N GLU A 86 -13.38 -12.10 -1.38
CA GLU A 86 -14.45 -11.21 -0.89
C GLU A 86 -15.82 -11.49 -1.55
N GLY A 87 -15.86 -12.26 -2.63
CA GLY A 87 -17.10 -12.64 -3.30
C GLY A 87 -17.84 -11.49 -3.98
N TRP A 88 -17.14 -10.39 -4.31
CA TRP A 88 -17.76 -9.23 -4.95
C TRP A 88 -18.22 -9.55 -6.37
N LYS A 89 -19.54 -9.57 -6.58
CA LYS A 89 -20.17 -9.87 -7.90
C LYS A 89 -20.55 -8.62 -8.69
N VAL A 90 -20.84 -7.53 -7.99
CA VAL A 90 -21.31 -6.25 -8.57
C VAL A 90 -20.39 -5.14 -8.12
N ASN A 91 -20.26 -4.06 -8.90
CA ASN A 91 -19.51 -2.85 -8.51
C ASN A 91 -18.07 -3.17 -8.04
N CYS A 92 -17.39 -4.08 -8.74
CA CYS A 92 -16.07 -4.56 -8.39
C CYS A 92 -14.99 -3.79 -9.16
N PRO A 93 -13.93 -3.28 -8.49
CA PRO A 93 -12.77 -2.77 -9.17
C PRO A 93 -12.12 -3.85 -10.04
N LYS A 94 -11.64 -3.48 -11.22
CA LYS A 94 -10.94 -4.42 -12.09
C LYS A 94 -9.47 -4.52 -11.66
N PRO A 95 -8.84 -5.70 -11.79
CA PRO A 95 -7.47 -5.91 -11.34
C PRO A 95 -6.39 -5.51 -12.36
N VAL A 96 -6.75 -4.85 -13.48
CA VAL A 96 -5.82 -4.55 -14.58
C VAL A 96 -5.02 -3.27 -14.36
N GLN A 97 -4.10 -2.98 -15.28
CA GLN A 97 -2.95 -2.09 -15.12
C GLN A 97 -3.31 -0.63 -14.80
N GLU A 98 -4.50 -0.17 -15.19
CA GLU A 98 -4.99 1.21 -15.00
C GLU A 98 -5.91 1.37 -13.78
N ASP A 99 -6.45 0.28 -13.25
CA ASP A 99 -7.36 0.30 -12.11
C ASP A 99 -6.56 0.14 -10.80
N ILE A 100 -6.64 -1.00 -10.11
CA ILE A 100 -6.03 -1.16 -8.78
C ILE A 100 -4.48 -1.20 -8.82
N VAL A 101 -3.90 -1.83 -9.85
CA VAL A 101 -2.43 -1.97 -9.95
C VAL A 101 -1.75 -0.66 -10.36
N GLY A 102 -2.50 0.21 -11.03
CA GLY A 102 -2.08 1.57 -11.42
C GLY A 102 -2.20 2.56 -10.27
N LEU A 103 -3.25 2.43 -9.44
CA LEU A 103 -3.49 3.29 -8.27
C LEU A 103 -2.51 3.05 -7.11
N TRP A 104 -1.77 1.94 -7.11
CA TRP A 104 -0.79 1.67 -6.07
C TRP A 104 0.37 2.66 -6.11
N THR A 105 0.64 3.30 -4.97
CA THR A 105 1.80 4.17 -4.76
C THR A 105 2.87 3.47 -3.91
N PRO A 106 4.16 3.72 -4.17
CA PRO A 106 5.23 3.23 -3.31
C PRO A 106 5.04 3.64 -1.85
N PRO A 107 5.39 2.78 -0.88
CA PRO A 107 5.33 3.14 0.53
C PRO A 107 6.21 4.34 0.83
N SER A 108 5.78 5.14 1.82
CA SER A 108 6.64 6.16 2.40
C SER A 108 7.84 5.53 3.10
N LYS A 109 8.92 6.30 3.29
CA LYS A 109 10.09 5.84 4.02
C LYS A 109 9.74 5.31 5.43
N ALA A 110 8.86 6.02 6.15
CA ALA A 110 8.41 5.60 7.48
C ALA A 110 7.69 4.24 7.45
N ALA A 111 6.81 4.02 6.47
CA ALA A 111 6.10 2.75 6.32
C ALA A 111 7.04 1.58 6.00
N VAL A 112 8.13 1.82 5.24
CA VAL A 112 9.17 0.83 4.98
C VAL A 112 9.96 0.50 6.25
N GLU A 113 10.31 1.52 7.05
CA GLU A 113 11.07 1.36 8.30
C GLU A 113 10.29 0.59 9.38
N GLU A 114 8.95 0.67 9.36
CA GLU A 114 8.07 -0.04 10.31
C GLU A 114 7.59 -1.42 9.80
N ASP A 115 7.90 -1.78 8.55
CA ASP A 115 7.41 -3.03 7.98
C ASP A 115 8.06 -4.26 8.65
N ARG A 116 7.23 -5.07 9.30
CA ARG A 116 7.68 -6.27 10.04
C ARG A 116 8.35 -7.32 9.15
N PHE A 117 7.98 -7.41 7.87
CA PHE A 117 8.61 -8.35 6.96
C PHE A 117 10.03 -7.87 6.60
N ILE A 118 10.20 -6.59 6.28
CA ILE A 118 11.49 -5.95 6.00
C ILE A 118 12.39 -6.04 7.23
N LEU A 119 11.90 -5.63 8.40
CA LEU A 119 12.66 -5.70 9.65
C LEU A 119 13.14 -7.13 9.94
N ARG A 120 12.30 -8.13 9.68
CA ARG A 120 12.69 -9.55 9.80
C ARG A 120 13.76 -9.94 8.77
N CYS A 121 13.65 -9.51 7.52
CA CYS A 121 14.64 -9.77 6.48
C CYS A 121 15.99 -9.13 6.81
N VAL A 122 16.01 -7.88 7.31
CA VAL A 122 17.21 -7.20 7.80
C VAL A 122 17.82 -7.96 8.98
N SER A 123 17.00 -8.35 9.96
CA SER A 123 17.50 -9.01 11.18
C SER A 123 18.05 -10.41 10.91
N LYS A 124 17.40 -11.18 10.03
CA LYS A 124 17.76 -12.58 9.75
C LYS A 124 18.63 -12.74 8.51
N GLN A 125 18.87 -11.66 7.76
CA GLN A 125 19.56 -11.70 6.47
C GLN A 125 18.94 -12.70 5.48
N THR A 126 17.61 -12.80 5.46
CA THR A 126 16.85 -13.75 4.63
C THR A 126 16.26 -13.08 3.39
N TRP A 127 17.11 -12.49 2.55
CA TRP A 127 16.70 -11.86 1.29
C TRP A 127 16.54 -12.91 0.20
N SER A 128 15.40 -12.92 -0.50
CA SER A 128 15.11 -13.91 -1.55
C SER A 128 15.21 -13.31 -2.95
N GLY A 129 15.63 -14.13 -3.90
CA GLY A 129 15.76 -13.72 -5.29
C GLY A 129 17.15 -13.22 -5.67
N LEU A 130 18.15 -13.41 -4.81
CA LEU A 130 19.53 -12.99 -5.01
C LEU A 130 20.44 -14.20 -4.80
N VAL A 131 21.44 -14.36 -5.67
CA VAL A 131 22.52 -15.34 -5.51
C VAL A 131 23.85 -14.71 -5.88
N ILE A 132 24.91 -15.16 -5.23
CA ILE A 132 26.28 -14.76 -5.58
C ILE A 132 26.70 -15.58 -6.80
N LYS A 133 27.29 -14.90 -7.78
CA LYS A 133 27.87 -15.51 -8.97
C LYS A 133 29.32 -15.04 -9.12
N ASP A 134 30.21 -15.98 -9.40
CA ASP A 134 31.58 -15.67 -9.81
C ASP A 134 31.59 -15.33 -11.32
N PHE A 135 32.12 -14.16 -11.64
CA PHE A 135 32.30 -13.68 -13.01
C PHE A 135 33.76 -13.81 -13.49
N GLY A 136 34.61 -14.49 -12.72
CA GLY A 136 36.01 -14.77 -13.04
C GLY A 136 36.97 -13.68 -12.59
N ALA A 137 38.26 -13.93 -12.75
CA ALA A 137 39.35 -13.15 -12.13
C ALA A 137 39.33 -11.63 -12.39
N LYS A 138 38.75 -11.17 -13.51
CA LYS A 138 38.67 -9.73 -13.83
C LYS A 138 37.49 -9.02 -13.14
N GLN A 139 36.40 -9.72 -12.90
CA GLN A 139 35.12 -9.15 -12.44
C GLN A 139 34.78 -9.56 -11.01
N GLY A 140 35.36 -10.67 -10.54
CA GLY A 140 35.18 -11.19 -9.19
C GLY A 140 33.75 -11.68 -8.93
N LEU A 141 33.39 -11.67 -7.64
CA LEU A 141 32.05 -12.02 -7.19
C LEU A 141 31.08 -10.86 -7.45
N GLY A 142 29.90 -11.20 -7.97
CA GLY A 142 28.78 -10.28 -8.10
C GLY A 142 27.47 -10.92 -7.63
N VAL A 143 26.42 -10.10 -7.56
CA VAL A 143 25.07 -10.56 -7.19
C VAL A 143 24.20 -10.58 -8.44
N VAL A 144 23.51 -11.69 -8.68
CA VAL A 144 22.52 -11.81 -9.75
C VAL A 144 21.14 -12.10 -9.18
N VAL A 145 20.11 -11.68 -9.92
CA VAL A 145 18.71 -11.92 -9.55
C VAL A 145 18.25 -13.29 -10.05
N THR A 146 17.50 -14.02 -9.23
CA THR A 146 16.85 -15.30 -9.59
C THR A 146 15.34 -15.18 -9.76
N ARG A 147 14.80 -13.96 -9.58
CA ARG A 147 13.41 -13.61 -9.84
C ARG A 147 13.31 -12.17 -10.33
N THR A 148 12.19 -11.83 -10.93
CA THR A 148 11.90 -10.45 -11.34
C THR A 148 11.70 -9.55 -10.13
N PHE A 149 12.30 -8.37 -10.15
CA PHE A 149 12.02 -7.26 -9.27
C PHE A 149 11.36 -6.13 -10.07
N SER A 150 10.33 -5.52 -9.50
CA SER A 150 9.68 -4.34 -10.06
C SER A 150 10.31 -3.06 -9.51
N LYS A 151 10.13 -1.94 -10.23
CA LYS A 151 10.48 -0.61 -9.70
C LYS A 151 9.84 -0.42 -8.31
N HIS A 152 10.62 0.08 -7.37
CA HIS A 152 10.27 0.27 -5.95
C HIS A 152 10.22 -0.98 -5.07
N ASP A 153 10.51 -2.18 -5.60
CA ASP A 153 10.68 -3.35 -4.74
C ASP A 153 11.93 -3.21 -3.86
N VAL A 154 11.81 -3.65 -2.60
CA VAL A 154 12.94 -3.78 -1.70
C VAL A 154 13.72 -5.06 -2.06
N VAL A 155 15.00 -4.89 -2.38
CA VAL A 155 15.89 -5.96 -2.84
C VAL A 155 16.63 -6.60 -1.66
N CYS A 156 17.48 -5.83 -0.99
CA CYS A 156 18.18 -6.19 0.24
C CYS A 156 18.63 -4.94 1.00
N ASP A 157 19.05 -5.10 2.27
CA ASP A 157 19.81 -4.07 2.97
C ASP A 157 21.28 -4.10 2.57
N TYR A 158 21.96 -2.97 2.74
CA TYR A 158 23.41 -2.93 2.74
C TYR A 158 23.86 -3.38 4.13
N HIS A 159 24.04 -4.67 4.36
CA HIS A 159 24.21 -5.21 5.70
C HIS A 159 25.58 -4.91 6.32
N GLY A 160 25.65 -4.83 7.66
CA GLY A 160 26.87 -4.54 8.42
C GLY A 160 26.64 -3.69 9.68
N ARG A 161 27.71 -3.07 10.19
CA ARG A 161 27.66 -2.17 11.35
C ARG A 161 27.54 -0.72 10.91
N VAL A 162 26.66 0.06 11.55
CA VAL A 162 26.60 1.51 11.37
C VAL A 162 27.45 2.19 12.44
N ILE A 163 28.41 2.99 12.01
CA ILE A 163 29.31 3.77 12.86
C ILE A 163 29.24 5.26 12.51
N SER A 164 29.96 6.10 13.28
CA SER A 164 30.06 7.52 12.96
C SER A 164 30.93 7.74 11.73
N ALA A 165 30.68 8.79 10.95
CA ALA A 165 31.54 9.10 9.80
C ALA A 165 32.96 9.49 10.22
N ALA A 166 33.17 10.04 11.42
CA ALA A 166 34.50 10.35 11.93
C ALA A 166 35.30 9.06 12.19
N GLU A 167 34.68 8.08 12.86
CA GLU A 167 35.26 6.75 13.08
C GLU A 167 35.55 6.05 11.75
N GLY A 168 34.61 6.05 10.81
CA GLY A 168 34.82 5.49 9.47
C GLY A 168 35.98 6.15 8.71
N ARG A 169 36.16 7.47 8.80
CA ARG A 169 37.29 8.17 8.17
C ARG A 169 38.64 7.81 8.80
N ALA A 170 38.69 7.64 10.12
CA ALA A 170 39.90 7.17 10.79
C ALA A 170 40.26 5.74 10.35
N MET A 171 39.26 4.88 10.16
CA MET A 171 39.49 3.52 9.62
C MET A 171 40.04 3.53 8.19
N VAL A 172 39.54 4.41 7.32
CA VAL A 172 40.04 4.55 5.94
C VAL A 172 41.53 4.91 5.90
N GLN A 173 42.03 5.68 6.87
CA GLN A 173 43.45 6.05 6.93
C GLN A 173 44.38 4.84 7.19
N GLY A 174 43.85 3.76 7.80
CA GLY A 174 44.59 2.52 8.04
C GLY A 174 44.39 1.44 6.96
N LEU A 175 43.44 1.64 6.04
CA LEU A 175 43.20 0.73 4.92
C LEU A 175 44.15 1.11 3.78
N HIS A 176 45.29 0.42 3.69
CA HIS A 176 46.24 0.59 2.59
C HIS A 176 45.76 -0.14 1.32
N ASP A 177 45.96 -1.46 1.26
CA ASP A 177 45.70 -2.29 0.07
C ASP A 177 44.53 -3.27 0.24
N GLU A 178 43.79 -3.18 1.36
CA GLU A 178 42.60 -4.00 1.59
C GLU A 178 41.35 -3.37 1.00
N ALA A 179 40.54 -4.16 0.29
CA ALA A 179 39.25 -3.71 -0.21
C ALA A 179 38.31 -3.40 0.97
N GLY A 180 38.02 -2.12 1.18
CA GLY A 180 37.07 -1.68 2.20
C GLY A 180 35.63 -1.67 1.68
N TYR A 181 34.75 -2.47 2.29
CA TYR A 181 33.31 -2.38 2.06
C TYR A 181 32.68 -1.31 2.98
N LEU A 182 32.86 -0.05 2.58
CA LEU A 182 32.51 1.13 3.35
C LEU A 182 31.52 2.01 2.59
N PHE A 183 30.43 2.41 3.23
CA PHE A 183 29.41 3.30 2.63
C PHE A 183 29.08 4.48 3.55
N PHE A 184 29.50 5.69 3.19
CA PHE A 184 29.18 6.90 3.94
C PHE A 184 27.81 7.46 3.55
N PHE A 185 27.01 7.86 4.53
CA PHE A 185 25.65 8.37 4.30
C PHE A 185 25.21 9.38 5.35
N LYS A 186 24.16 10.15 5.05
CA LYS A 186 23.51 11.05 6.00
C LYS A 186 22.21 10.44 6.51
N ALA A 187 22.03 10.44 7.83
CA ALA A 187 20.80 10.08 8.51
C ALA A 187 20.25 11.32 9.24
N GLY A 188 19.38 12.08 8.58
CA GLY A 188 19.00 13.41 9.03
C GLY A 188 20.21 14.35 8.99
N GLN A 189 20.52 14.99 10.11
CA GLN A 189 21.69 15.88 10.25
C GLN A 189 22.97 15.15 10.68
N ARG A 190 22.95 13.81 10.76
CA ARG A 190 24.09 13.02 11.25
C ARG A 190 24.82 12.35 10.10
N ASP A 191 26.13 12.54 10.04
CA ASP A 191 27.00 11.80 9.14
C ASP A 191 27.36 10.43 9.73
N ARG A 192 27.06 9.38 8.97
CA ARG A 192 27.23 7.98 9.35
C ARG A 192 28.01 7.23 8.28
N MET A 193 28.47 6.05 8.65
CA MET A 193 29.14 5.14 7.73
C MET A 193 28.74 3.71 8.05
N HIS A 194 28.47 2.94 7.00
CA HIS A 194 28.19 1.52 7.06
C HIS A 194 29.47 0.75 6.77
N ARG A 195 29.82 -0.19 7.65
CA ARG A 195 30.94 -1.12 7.50
C ARG A 195 30.39 -2.52 7.30
N SER A 196 30.73 -3.16 6.19
CA SER A 196 30.31 -4.54 5.88
C SER A 196 31.44 -5.56 6.03
N THR A 197 32.63 -5.15 6.46
CA THR A 197 33.74 -6.09 6.72
C THR A 197 33.50 -6.84 8.04
N PRO A 198 33.74 -8.18 8.08
CA PRO A 198 33.76 -8.92 9.33
C PRO A 198 34.84 -8.35 10.26
N GLU A 199 34.61 -8.39 11.57
CA GLU A 199 35.72 -8.22 12.52
C GLU A 199 36.65 -9.44 12.36
N PRO A 200 37.98 -9.26 12.41
CA PRO A 200 38.89 -10.39 12.47
C PRO A 200 38.55 -11.23 13.71
N GLY A 201 38.31 -12.53 13.49
CA GLY A 201 38.10 -13.52 14.55
C GLY A 201 39.40 -13.99 15.19
#